data_AF-A0A956I7P4-F1
#
_entry.id   AF-A0A956I7P4-F1
#
_cell.length_a   1.000
_cell.length_b   1.000
_cell.length_c   1.000
_cell.angle_alpha   90.00
_cell.angle_beta   90.00
_cell.angle_gamma   90.00
#
_symmetry.space_group_name_H-M   'P 1'
#
loop_
_entity.id
_entity.type
_entity.pdbx_description
1 polymer ?
#
loop_
_entity_poly.entity_id
_entity_poly.type
_entity_poly.pdbx_seq_one_letter_code
_entity_poly.pdbx_strand_id
1 'polypeptide(L)'
;MNDFGDYLLFVGLVVGVALIGVPLYFGRARAERWGVRESKETVGDDPFRGGSVTRRTPRAAPGWVAAAAGLNAAWAALTLLMFTPFTLLVVAFTADTQQAPIAILLLSLTAIDGLVWPFVMMVAARRLLLRTKLDGVRRAVRWSYVHHGLGGMAMLAATLQSRLASQGPMLAIATAWATVGIAIAWSMNKAFERAQETKAEDERAVEHA
;
A
#
# COMPACT_ATOMS: atom_id res chain seq x y z
N MET A 1 34.33 3.33 12.29
CA MET A 1 32.98 3.24 11.70
C MET A 1 32.78 1.78 11.32
N ASN A 2 31.67 1.16 11.72
CA ASN A 2 31.45 -0.27 11.48
C ASN A 2 30.91 -0.44 10.06
N ASP A 3 31.80 -0.74 9.10
CA ASP A 3 31.49 -0.87 7.67
C ASP A 3 30.29 -1.78 7.38
N PHE A 4 30.04 -2.77 8.23
CA PHE A 4 28.89 -3.66 8.09
C PHE A 4 27.54 -2.99 8.43
N GLY A 5 27.50 -2.13 9.45
CA GLY A 5 26.29 -1.41 9.84
C GLY A 5 25.90 -0.35 8.80
N ASP A 6 26.90 0.37 8.31
CA ASP A 6 26.72 1.40 7.27
C ASP A 6 26.31 0.77 5.93
N TYR A 7 26.86 -0.40 5.59
CA TYR A 7 26.46 -1.19 4.42
C TYR A 7 25.00 -1.66 4.50
N LEU A 8 24.56 -2.23 5.62
CA LEU A 8 23.18 -2.67 5.79
C LEU A 8 22.19 -1.50 5.73
N LEU A 9 22.57 -0.35 6.30
CA LEU A 9 21.77 0.87 6.26
C LEU A 9 21.67 1.41 4.83
N PHE A 10 22.77 1.45 4.08
CA PHE A 10 22.78 1.85 2.68
C PHE A 10 21.94 0.91 1.80
N VAL A 11 22.12 -0.41 1.93
CA VAL A 11 21.33 -1.40 1.18
C VAL A 11 19.85 -1.30 1.52
N GLY A 12 19.50 -1.17 2.81
CA GLY A 12 18.13 -0.98 3.24
C GLY A 12 17.50 0.30 2.68
N LEU A 13 18.28 1.38 2.58
CA LEU A 13 17.83 2.67 2.04
C LEU A 13 17.67 2.60 0.52
N VAL A 14 18.59 1.97 -0.21
CA VAL A 14 18.48 1.74 -1.66
C VAL A 14 17.29 0.84 -1.98
N VAL A 15 17.11 -0.26 -1.24
CA VAL A 15 15.97 -1.16 -1.40
C VAL A 15 14.67 -0.42 -1.07
N GLY A 16 14.61 0.35 0.03
CA GLY A 16 13.44 1.16 0.38
C GLY A 16 13.08 2.18 -0.71
N VAL A 17 14.09 2.90 -1.23
CA VAL A 17 13.91 3.86 -2.34
C VAL A 17 13.48 3.16 -3.62
N ALA A 18 14.01 1.98 -3.93
CA ALA A 18 13.58 1.21 -5.10
C ALA A 18 12.14 0.69 -4.93
N LEU A 19 11.79 0.16 -3.75
CA LEU A 19 10.46 -0.38 -3.46
C LEU A 19 9.36 0.70 -3.43
N ILE A 20 9.70 1.95 -3.12
CA ILE A 20 8.79 3.11 -3.20
C ILE A 20 8.82 3.75 -4.60
N GLY A 21 10.03 3.97 -5.13
CA GLY A 21 10.29 4.69 -6.37
C GLY A 21 9.81 3.95 -7.61
N VAL A 22 9.96 2.61 -7.65
CA VAL A 22 9.54 1.80 -8.80
C VAL A 22 8.01 1.82 -8.96
N PRO A 23 7.18 1.54 -7.93
CA PRO A 23 5.73 1.68 -8.04
C PRO A 23 5.26 3.10 -8.38
N LEU A 24 5.90 4.13 -7.81
CA LEU A 24 5.58 5.53 -8.12
C LEU A 24 5.92 5.89 -9.57
N TYR A 25 7.08 5.46 -10.07
CA TYR A 25 7.53 5.69 -11.43
C TYR A 25 6.62 5.00 -12.46
N PHE A 26 6.31 3.71 -12.26
CA PHE A 26 5.41 2.97 -13.15
C PHE A 26 3.95 3.42 -13.03
N GLY A 27 3.53 3.93 -11.86
CA GLY A 27 2.23 4.57 -11.67
C GLY A 27 2.10 5.85 -12.48
N ARG A 28 3.18 6.65 -12.58
CA ARG A 28 3.21 7.94 -13.29
C ARG A 28 3.03 7.77 -14.81
N ALA A 29 3.63 6.75 -15.40
CA ALA A 29 3.57 6.50 -16.85
C ALA A 29 2.17 6.08 -17.37
N ARG A 30 1.22 5.74 -16.50
CA ARG A 30 -0.16 5.35 -16.87
C ARG A 30 -1.24 6.10 -16.10
N ALA A 31 -0.85 7.19 -15.43
CA ALA A 31 -1.71 7.99 -14.56
C ALA A 31 -2.78 8.78 -15.32
N GLU A 32 -2.64 8.95 -16.64
CA GLU A 32 -3.50 9.74 -17.54
C GLU A 32 -4.97 9.25 -17.64
N ARG A 33 -5.34 8.19 -16.93
CA ARG A 33 -6.68 7.61 -16.91
C ARG A 33 -7.60 8.19 -15.84
N TRP A 34 -7.29 9.34 -15.24
CA TRP A 34 -8.06 9.96 -14.15
C TRP A 34 -9.01 11.07 -14.62
N GLY A 35 -9.42 11.01 -15.88
CA GLY A 35 -10.36 11.92 -16.50
C GLY A 35 -9.67 12.84 -17.50
N VAL A 36 -10.36 13.90 -17.90
CA VAL A 36 -9.89 14.89 -18.87
C VAL A 36 -9.92 16.27 -18.22
N ARG A 37 -8.83 17.02 -18.35
CA ARG A 37 -8.79 18.44 -18.03
C ARG A 37 -9.15 19.22 -19.29
N GLU A 38 -10.19 20.02 -19.20
CA GLU A 38 -10.57 20.98 -20.23
C GLU A 38 -9.92 22.33 -19.94
N SER A 39 -9.32 22.95 -20.96
CA SER A 39 -8.89 24.34 -20.95
C SER A 39 -9.40 25.04 -22.20
N LYS A 40 -10.02 26.20 -22.03
CA LYS A 40 -10.36 27.06 -23.17
C LYS A 40 -9.09 27.79 -23.60
N GLU A 41 -8.66 27.52 -24.82
CA GLU A 41 -7.57 28.26 -25.47
C GLU A 41 -8.19 29.17 -26.54
N THR A 42 -7.83 30.45 -26.53
CA THR A 42 -8.19 31.37 -27.59
C THR A 42 -7.22 31.13 -28.75
N VAL A 43 -7.74 30.93 -29.96
CA VAL A 43 -6.95 30.66 -31.16
C VAL A 43 -7.27 31.69 -32.21
N GLY A 44 -6.23 32.34 -32.71
CA GLY A 44 -6.31 33.50 -33.60
C GLY A 44 -6.31 34.81 -32.81
N ASP A 45 -5.41 35.72 -33.19
CA ASP A 45 -5.27 37.06 -32.58
C ASP A 45 -6.16 38.13 -33.24
N ASP A 46 -6.95 37.74 -34.26
CA ASP A 46 -7.82 38.65 -35.00
C ASP A 46 -9.20 38.75 -34.33
N PRO A 47 -9.71 39.96 -34.01
CA PRO A 47 -11.05 40.16 -33.44
C PRO A 47 -12.21 39.63 -34.30
N PHE A 48 -12.01 39.37 -35.59
CA PHE A 48 -13.05 38.85 -36.49
C PHE A 48 -12.92 37.35 -36.82
N ARG A 49 -11.77 36.75 -36.55
CA ARG A 49 -11.48 35.32 -36.85
C ARG A 49 -11.01 34.52 -35.64
N GLY A 50 -10.79 35.17 -34.50
CA GLY A 50 -10.44 34.54 -33.23
C GLY A 50 -11.62 33.74 -32.69
N GLY A 51 -11.33 32.50 -32.26
CA GLY A 51 -12.31 31.61 -31.65
C GLY A 51 -11.79 31.00 -30.36
N SER A 52 -12.69 30.51 -29.51
CA SER A 52 -12.31 29.67 -28.38
C SER A 52 -12.38 28.20 -28.77
N VAL A 53 -11.28 27.46 -28.64
CA VAL A 53 -11.28 26.00 -28.73
C VAL A 53 -11.08 25.41 -27.34
N THR A 54 -11.81 24.32 -27.08
CA THR A 54 -11.65 23.55 -25.84
C THR A 54 -10.57 22.50 -26.06
N ARG A 55 -9.43 22.66 -25.41
CA ARG A 55 -8.39 21.63 -25.38
C ARG A 55 -8.67 20.63 -24.27
N ARG A 56 -8.71 19.36 -24.63
CA ARG A 56 -8.92 18.22 -23.72
C ARG A 56 -7.60 17.50 -23.51
N THR A 57 -7.07 17.51 -22.29
CA THR A 57 -5.82 16.82 -21.93
C THR A 57 -6.09 15.72 -20.90
N PRO A 58 -5.44 14.54 -21.01
CA PRO A 58 -5.59 13.49 -20.00
C PRO A 58 -5.15 13.98 -18.62
N ARG A 59 -5.91 13.64 -17.59
CA ARG A 59 -5.59 14.00 -16.20
C ARG A 59 -4.88 12.84 -15.51
N ALA A 60 -3.77 13.15 -14.85
CA ALA A 60 -3.05 12.22 -13.98
C ALA A 60 -3.81 11.94 -12.67
N ALA A 61 -3.54 10.80 -12.04
CA ALA A 61 -3.99 10.51 -10.68
C ALA A 61 -3.62 11.65 -9.71
N PRO A 62 -4.49 12.00 -8.75
CA PRO A 62 -4.12 12.91 -7.67
C PRO A 62 -2.85 12.42 -6.97
N GLY A 63 -1.91 13.32 -6.69
CA GLY A 63 -0.59 12.95 -6.14
C GLY A 63 -0.68 12.13 -4.84
N TRP A 64 -1.65 12.42 -3.99
CA TRP A 64 -1.87 11.67 -2.75
C TRP A 64 -2.45 10.25 -2.98
N VAL A 65 -3.24 10.04 -4.04
CA VAL A 65 -3.69 8.69 -4.45
C VAL A 65 -2.51 7.88 -4.96
N ALA A 66 -1.65 8.51 -5.78
CA ALA A 66 -0.42 7.91 -6.25
C ALA A 66 0.50 7.53 -5.08
N ALA A 67 0.65 8.42 -4.10
CA ALA A 67 1.41 8.18 -2.89
C ALA A 67 0.84 7.01 -2.07
N ALA A 68 -0.48 7.00 -1.82
CA ALA A 68 -1.13 5.92 -1.07
C ALA A 68 -0.93 4.54 -1.74
N ALA A 69 -1.13 4.46 -3.06
CA ALA A 69 -0.90 3.24 -3.82
C ALA A 69 0.58 2.82 -3.79
N GLY A 70 1.50 3.77 -3.94
CA GLY A 70 2.94 3.54 -3.89
C GLY A 70 3.41 3.03 -2.52
N LEU A 71 2.96 3.66 -1.44
CA LEU A 71 3.24 3.25 -0.06
C LEU A 71 2.72 1.83 0.22
N ASN A 72 1.51 1.51 -0.25
CA ASN A 72 0.95 0.16 -0.10
C ASN A 72 1.75 -0.89 -0.88
N ALA A 73 2.17 -0.58 -2.12
CA ALA A 73 3.00 -1.48 -2.91
C ALA A 73 4.39 -1.69 -2.29
N ALA A 74 5.01 -0.62 -1.78
CA ALA A 74 6.30 -0.69 -1.10
C ALA A 74 6.21 -1.52 0.18
N TRP A 75 5.18 -1.26 1.01
CA TRP A 75 4.95 -2.01 2.24
C TRP A 75 4.66 -3.49 1.94
N ALA A 76 3.88 -3.79 0.90
CA ALA A 76 3.67 -5.15 0.43
C ALA A 76 5.01 -5.84 0.07
N ALA A 77 5.88 -5.19 -0.68
CA ALA A 77 7.17 -5.75 -1.04
C ALA A 77 8.08 -5.96 0.19
N LEU A 78 8.10 -5.03 1.14
CA LEU A 78 8.82 -5.19 2.41
C LEU A 78 8.27 -6.38 3.22
N THR A 79 6.95 -6.54 3.27
CA THR A 79 6.33 -7.71 3.88
C THR A 79 6.82 -8.99 3.22
N LEU A 80 6.75 -9.08 1.89
CA LEU A 80 7.14 -10.29 1.16
C LEU A 80 8.63 -10.64 1.32
N LEU A 81 9.51 -9.65 1.20
CA LEU A 81 10.95 -9.87 1.11
C LEU A 81 11.66 -9.92 2.46
N MET A 82 11.10 -9.27 3.48
CA MET A 82 11.74 -9.12 4.78
C MET A 82 10.88 -9.66 5.92
N PHE A 83 9.67 -9.12 6.11
CA PHE A 83 8.89 -9.43 7.32
C PHE A 83 8.34 -10.85 7.32
N THR A 84 7.88 -11.36 6.18
CA THR A 84 7.37 -12.73 6.06
C THR A 84 8.48 -13.76 6.29
N PRO A 85 9.64 -13.71 5.60
CA PRO A 85 10.75 -14.61 5.91
C PRO A 85 11.20 -14.53 7.37
N PHE A 86 11.31 -13.33 7.93
CA PHE A 86 11.65 -13.14 9.34
C PHE A 86 10.62 -13.79 10.26
N THR A 87 9.33 -13.60 9.99
CA THR A 87 8.24 -14.19 10.80
C THR A 87 8.25 -15.71 10.71
N LEU A 88 8.48 -16.29 9.52
CA LEU A 88 8.61 -17.73 9.33
C LEU A 88 9.81 -18.30 10.11
N LEU A 89 10.96 -17.61 10.11
CA LEU A 89 12.12 -18.02 10.91
C LEU A 89 11.81 -17.94 12.41
N VAL A 90 11.18 -16.86 12.87
CA VAL A 90 10.75 -16.73 14.27
C VAL A 90 9.84 -17.90 14.64
N VAL A 91 8.81 -18.19 13.84
CA VAL A 91 7.93 -19.34 14.06
C VAL A 91 8.73 -20.65 14.11
N ALA A 92 9.60 -20.92 13.14
CA ALA A 92 10.38 -22.16 13.07
C ALA A 92 11.30 -22.36 14.28
N PHE A 93 11.97 -21.30 14.76
CA PHE A 93 12.89 -21.39 15.91
C PHE A 93 12.18 -21.34 17.27
N THR A 94 10.91 -20.92 17.31
CA THR A 94 10.18 -20.76 18.56
C THR A 94 9.03 -21.76 18.74
N ALA A 95 8.67 -22.51 17.69
CA ALA A 95 7.58 -23.49 17.72
C ALA A 95 7.77 -24.55 18.80
N ASP A 96 8.99 -25.06 18.97
CA ASP A 96 9.28 -26.16 19.92
C ASP A 96 9.64 -25.67 21.33
N THR A 97 9.89 -24.36 21.50
CA THR A 97 10.45 -23.79 22.73
C THR A 97 9.47 -22.90 23.49
N GLN A 98 8.41 -22.42 22.84
CA GLN A 98 7.42 -21.53 23.46
C GLN A 98 6.23 -22.30 24.04
N GLN A 99 5.86 -21.97 25.27
CA GLN A 99 4.61 -22.44 25.93
C GLN A 99 3.35 -21.71 25.39
N ALA A 100 3.38 -21.26 24.14
CA ALA A 100 2.45 -20.27 23.59
C ALA A 100 1.79 -20.74 22.26
N PRO A 101 1.05 -21.86 22.26
CA PRO A 101 0.57 -22.51 21.03
C PRO A 101 -0.36 -21.62 20.19
N ILE A 102 -1.17 -20.78 20.84
CA ILE A 102 -2.08 -19.86 20.16
C ILE A 102 -1.27 -18.78 19.43
N ALA A 103 -0.22 -18.25 20.05
CA ALA A 103 0.64 -17.24 19.44
C ALA A 103 1.38 -17.80 18.23
N ILE A 104 1.93 -19.01 18.33
CA ILE A 104 2.59 -19.71 17.22
C ILE A 104 1.60 -19.93 16.07
N LEU A 105 0.38 -20.37 16.36
CA LEU A 105 -0.66 -20.59 15.34
C LEU A 105 -0.99 -19.29 14.61
N LEU A 106 -1.25 -18.20 15.35
CA LEU A 106 -1.57 -16.90 14.76
C LEU A 106 -0.40 -16.35 13.94
N LEU A 107 0.83 -16.44 14.45
CA LEU A 107 2.03 -16.02 13.71
C LEU A 107 2.22 -16.84 12.44
N SER A 108 1.98 -18.16 12.49
CA SER A 108 2.04 -19.05 11.32
C SER A 108 1.02 -18.66 10.25
N LEU A 109 -0.23 -18.39 10.66
CA LEU A 109 -1.28 -17.94 9.76
C LEU A 109 -0.94 -16.59 9.11
N THR A 110 -0.48 -15.62 9.91
CA THR A 110 -0.04 -14.32 9.39
C THR A 110 1.17 -14.46 8.47
N ALA A 111 2.10 -15.36 8.75
CA ALA A 111 3.27 -15.61 7.92
C ALA A 111 2.89 -16.24 6.57
N ILE A 112 2.02 -17.25 6.56
CA ILE A 112 1.51 -17.87 5.33
C ILE A 112 0.72 -16.85 4.50
N ASP A 113 -0.17 -16.09 5.14
CA ASP A 113 -0.89 -15.01 4.46
C ASP A 113 0.08 -13.95 3.91
N GLY A 114 1.16 -13.66 4.64
CA GLY A 114 2.24 -12.77 4.20
C GLY A 114 2.98 -13.24 2.93
N LEU A 115 2.85 -14.49 2.50
CA LEU A 115 3.37 -14.94 1.20
C LEU A 115 2.44 -14.58 0.04
N VAL A 116 1.14 -14.41 0.28
CA VAL A 116 0.11 -14.20 -0.75
C VAL A 116 -0.40 -12.76 -0.77
N TRP A 117 -0.70 -12.21 0.41
CA TRP A 117 -1.24 -10.87 0.63
C TRP A 117 -0.44 -9.76 -0.10
N PRO A 118 0.91 -9.76 -0.09
CA PRO A 118 1.67 -8.74 -0.81
C PRO A 118 1.37 -8.66 -2.30
N PHE A 119 1.23 -9.79 -2.97
CA PHE A 119 0.91 -9.83 -4.40
C PHE A 119 -0.48 -9.26 -4.66
N VAL A 120 -1.46 -9.61 -3.82
CA VAL A 120 -2.82 -9.08 -3.89
C VAL A 120 -2.81 -7.56 -3.73
N MET A 121 -2.03 -7.02 -2.79
CA MET A 121 -1.94 -5.59 -2.55
C MET A 121 -1.21 -4.84 -3.67
N MET A 122 -0.12 -5.38 -4.23
CA MET A 122 0.54 -4.79 -5.39
C MET A 122 -0.41 -4.72 -6.61
N VAL A 123 -1.17 -5.79 -6.84
CA VAL A 123 -2.21 -5.82 -7.89
C VAL A 123 -3.33 -4.81 -7.58
N ALA A 124 -3.75 -4.68 -6.33
CA ALA A 124 -4.75 -3.71 -5.91
C ALA A 124 -4.27 -2.27 -6.10
N ALA A 125 -3.03 -1.96 -5.76
CA ALA A 125 -2.42 -0.64 -5.95
C ALA A 125 -2.39 -0.27 -7.43
N ARG A 126 -2.00 -1.22 -8.30
CA ARG A 126 -2.06 -1.03 -9.74
C ARG A 126 -3.50 -0.82 -10.25
N ARG A 127 -4.44 -1.64 -9.78
CA ARG A 127 -5.86 -1.54 -10.15
C ARG A 127 -6.47 -0.21 -9.73
N LEU A 128 -6.11 0.28 -8.54
CA LEU A 128 -6.50 1.59 -8.02
C LEU A 128 -5.98 2.72 -8.92
N LEU A 129 -4.70 2.71 -9.25
CA LEU A 129 -4.09 3.73 -10.13
C LEU A 129 -4.70 3.74 -11.53
N LEU A 130 -5.10 2.58 -12.04
CA LEU A 130 -5.76 2.47 -13.35
C LEU A 130 -7.28 2.66 -13.28
N ARG A 131 -7.86 2.84 -12.08
CA ARG A 131 -9.30 2.84 -11.80
C ARG A 131 -10.05 1.64 -12.41
N THR A 132 -9.44 0.45 -12.35
CA THR A 132 -10.01 -0.80 -12.90
C THR A 132 -10.32 -1.81 -11.80
N LYS A 133 -11.40 -2.59 -11.95
CA LYS A 133 -11.78 -3.69 -11.03
C LYS A 133 -11.74 -3.26 -9.55
N LEU A 134 -12.36 -2.13 -9.24
CA LEU A 134 -12.32 -1.47 -7.92
C LEU A 134 -12.85 -2.37 -6.79
N ASP A 135 -13.77 -3.30 -7.04
CA ASP A 135 -14.21 -4.29 -6.05
C ASP A 135 -13.07 -5.20 -5.55
N GLY A 136 -12.09 -5.47 -6.42
CA GLY A 136 -10.87 -6.17 -6.03
C GLY A 136 -9.99 -5.35 -5.09
N VAL A 137 -9.93 -4.03 -5.29
CA VAL A 137 -9.21 -3.10 -4.42
C VAL A 137 -9.88 -3.04 -3.04
N ARG A 138 -11.21 -2.90 -2.98
CA ARG A 138 -11.97 -2.91 -1.73
C ARG A 138 -11.73 -4.18 -0.91
N ARG A 139 -11.77 -5.35 -1.57
CA ARG A 139 -11.50 -6.63 -0.90
C ARG A 139 -10.08 -6.72 -0.36
N ALA A 140 -9.09 -6.30 -1.15
CA ALA A 140 -7.69 -6.27 -0.72
C ALA A 140 -7.48 -5.35 0.50
N VAL A 141 -8.07 -4.15 0.49
CA VAL A 141 -8.02 -3.21 1.62
C VAL A 141 -8.65 -3.80 2.89
N ARG A 142 -9.84 -4.40 2.77
CA ARG A 142 -10.49 -5.08 3.91
C ARG A 142 -9.62 -6.21 4.46
N TRP A 143 -9.04 -7.02 3.56
CA TRP A 143 -8.15 -8.10 3.95
C TRP A 143 -6.87 -7.57 4.60
N SER A 144 -6.34 -6.42 4.17
CA SER A 144 -5.22 -5.76 4.85
C SER A 144 -5.53 -5.42 6.30
N TYR A 145 -6.70 -4.88 6.62
CA TYR A 145 -7.06 -4.64 8.03
C TYR A 145 -7.09 -5.94 8.84
N VAL A 146 -7.60 -7.03 8.25
CA VAL A 146 -7.64 -8.34 8.90
C VAL A 146 -6.23 -8.89 9.10
N HIS A 147 -5.37 -8.84 8.07
CA HIS A 147 -3.98 -9.29 8.14
C HIS A 147 -3.21 -8.60 9.28
N HIS A 148 -3.27 -7.27 9.32
CA HIS A 148 -2.57 -6.47 10.32
C HIS A 148 -3.18 -6.60 11.72
N GLY A 149 -4.50 -6.74 11.82
CA GLY A 149 -5.18 -7.04 13.07
C GLY A 149 -4.79 -8.41 13.63
N LEU A 150 -4.75 -9.44 12.77
CA LEU A 150 -4.29 -10.79 13.14
C LEU A 150 -2.82 -10.77 13.59
N GLY A 151 -1.93 -10.10 12.85
CA GLY A 151 -0.52 -9.97 13.25
C GLY A 151 -0.35 -9.25 14.59
N GLY A 152 -1.11 -8.18 14.82
CA GLY A 152 -1.14 -7.48 16.12
C GLY A 152 -1.62 -8.38 17.27
N MET A 153 -2.70 -9.14 17.06
CA MET A 153 -3.19 -10.11 18.04
C MET A 153 -2.19 -11.25 18.28
N ALA A 154 -1.51 -11.73 17.23
CA ALA A 154 -0.49 -12.78 17.33
C ALA A 154 0.67 -12.33 18.23
N MET A 155 1.17 -11.11 18.02
CA MET A 155 2.26 -10.56 18.83
C MET A 155 1.83 -10.21 20.26
N LEU A 156 0.58 -9.74 20.45
CA LEU A 156 0.02 -9.53 21.78
C LEU A 156 -0.07 -10.86 22.54
N ALA A 157 -0.62 -11.90 21.91
CA ALA A 157 -0.70 -13.25 22.48
C ALA A 157 0.69 -13.80 22.81
N ALA A 158 1.66 -13.65 21.91
CA ALA A 158 3.05 -14.03 22.14
C ALA A 158 3.62 -13.32 23.37
N THR A 159 3.40 -12.00 23.49
CA THR A 159 3.95 -11.23 24.60
C THR A 159 3.33 -11.63 25.94
N LEU A 160 2.00 -11.76 26.00
CA LEU A 160 1.28 -12.15 27.21
C LEU A 160 1.64 -13.57 27.67
N GLN A 161 1.96 -14.47 26.75
CA GLN A 161 2.34 -15.85 27.05
C GLN A 161 3.86 -16.00 27.30
N SER A 162 4.68 -15.05 26.85
CA SER A 162 6.13 -15.08 27.06
C SER A 162 6.50 -14.70 28.49
N ARG A 163 7.31 -15.52 29.16
CA ARG A 163 7.94 -15.21 30.46
C ARG A 163 9.25 -14.41 30.29
N LEU A 164 9.39 -13.65 29.20
CA LEU A 164 10.62 -12.91 28.90
C LEU A 164 10.72 -11.66 29.79
N ALA A 165 11.93 -11.36 30.26
CA ALA A 165 12.20 -10.20 31.13
C ALA A 165 11.96 -8.83 30.45
N SER A 166 11.79 -8.78 29.12
CA SER A 166 11.67 -7.54 28.34
C SER A 166 10.45 -7.54 27.40
N GLN A 167 9.25 -7.63 27.96
CA GLN A 167 7.98 -7.59 27.20
C GLN A 167 7.71 -6.23 26.54
N GLY A 168 8.14 -5.13 27.17
CA GLY A 168 7.85 -3.76 26.72
C GLY A 168 8.34 -3.44 25.29
N PRO A 169 9.62 -3.66 24.96
CA PRO A 169 10.13 -3.43 23.61
C PRO A 169 9.44 -4.26 22.52
N MET A 170 9.12 -5.53 22.79
CA MET A 170 8.42 -6.38 21.82
C MET A 170 6.99 -5.91 21.57
N LEU A 171 6.28 -5.49 22.62
CA LEU A 171 4.97 -4.85 22.50
C LEU A 171 5.04 -3.56 21.68
N ALA A 172 6.03 -2.71 21.94
CA ALA A 172 6.19 -1.46 21.21
C ALA A 172 6.41 -1.70 19.70
N ILE A 173 7.28 -2.66 19.34
CA ILE A 173 7.51 -3.05 17.95
C ILE A 173 6.23 -3.62 17.32
N ALA A 174 5.52 -4.48 18.05
CA ALA A 174 4.27 -5.10 17.59
C ALA A 174 3.19 -4.05 17.29
N THR A 175 2.96 -3.16 18.24
CA THR A 175 2.00 -2.07 18.11
C THR A 175 2.40 -1.15 16.97
N ALA A 176 3.68 -0.76 16.89
CA ALA A 176 4.16 0.08 15.79
C ALA A 176 3.91 -0.58 14.42
N TRP A 177 4.25 -1.86 14.26
CA TRP A 177 4.03 -2.59 13.01
C TRP A 177 2.55 -2.66 12.62
N ALA A 178 1.67 -3.03 13.56
CA ALA A 178 0.24 -3.12 13.31
C ALA A 178 -0.36 -1.75 13.00
N THR A 179 -0.01 -0.71 13.76
CA THR A 179 -0.47 0.67 13.54
C THR A 179 -0.03 1.21 12.19
N VAL A 180 1.23 1.00 11.81
CA VAL A 180 1.75 1.44 10.50
C VAL A 180 0.95 0.79 9.38
N GLY A 181 0.75 -0.52 9.44
CA GLY A 181 0.03 -1.21 8.37
C GLY A 181 -1.47 -0.89 8.32
N ILE A 182 -2.13 -0.66 9.46
CA ILE A 182 -3.51 -0.14 9.52
C ILE A 182 -3.58 1.26 8.89
N ALA A 183 -2.64 2.15 9.20
CA ALA A 183 -2.60 3.50 8.62
C ALA A 183 -2.38 3.46 7.10
N ILE A 184 -1.52 2.56 6.61
CA ILE A 184 -1.28 2.35 5.19
C ILE A 184 -2.54 1.80 4.50
N ALA A 185 -3.23 0.81 5.08
CA ALA A 185 -4.50 0.30 4.58
C ALA A 185 -5.60 1.38 4.56
N TRP A 186 -5.64 2.24 5.57
CA TRP A 186 -6.55 3.38 5.63
C TRP A 186 -6.30 4.39 4.53
N SER A 187 -5.04 4.74 4.26
CA SER A 187 -4.70 5.63 3.14
C SER A 187 -5.13 5.05 1.79
N MET A 188 -4.99 3.74 1.59
CA MET A 188 -5.46 3.02 0.40
C MET A 188 -7.00 3.07 0.30
N ASN A 189 -7.70 2.93 1.43
CA ASN A 189 -9.15 3.02 1.47
C ASN A 189 -9.65 4.41 1.06
N LYS A 190 -9.01 5.47 1.56
CA LYS A 190 -9.32 6.85 1.14
C LYS A 190 -9.05 7.09 -0.34
N ALA A 191 -7.95 6.56 -0.84
CA ALA A 191 -7.64 6.64 -2.26
C ALA A 191 -8.66 5.87 -3.13
N PHE A 192 -9.13 4.72 -2.63
CA PHE A 192 -10.20 3.95 -3.23
C PHE A 192 -11.53 4.71 -3.27
N GLU A 193 -11.95 5.33 -2.16
CA GLU A 193 -13.16 6.17 -2.09
C GLU A 193 -13.11 7.25 -3.17
N ARG A 194 -11.98 7.97 -3.28
CA ARG A 194 -11.80 8.99 -4.32
C ARG A 194 -11.88 8.40 -5.73
N ALA A 195 -11.29 7.23 -5.96
CA ALA A 195 -11.36 6.56 -7.25
C ALA A 195 -12.80 6.19 -7.64
N GLN A 196 -13.64 5.81 -6.67
CA GLN A 196 -15.07 5.54 -6.90
C GLN A 196 -15.82 6.82 -7.25
N GLU A 197 -15.60 7.91 -6.50
CA GLU A 197 -16.23 9.21 -6.77
C GLU A 197 -15.92 9.71 -8.17
N THR A 198 -14.63 9.69 -8.56
CA THR A 198 -14.23 10.15 -9.92
C THR A 198 -14.82 9.25 -10.99
N LYS A 199 -14.94 7.94 -10.75
CA LYS A 199 -15.60 7.04 -11.71
C LYS A 199 -17.09 7.39 -11.88
N ALA A 200 -17.79 7.68 -10.79
CA ALA A 200 -19.19 8.08 -10.83
C ALA A 200 -19.40 9.50 -11.41
N GLU A 201 -18.44 10.41 -11.23
CA GLU A 201 -18.40 11.71 -11.92
C GLU A 201 -18.27 11.52 -13.44
N ASP A 202 -17.36 10.66 -13.89
CA ASP A 202 -17.15 10.36 -15.32
C ASP A 202 -18.39 9.70 -15.96
N GLU A 203 -19.03 8.75 -15.27
CA GLU A 203 -20.24 8.07 -15.77
C GLU A 203 -21.42 9.04 -15.92
N ARG A 204 -21.65 9.91 -14.93
CA ARG A 204 -22.69 10.96 -15.02
C ARG A 204 -22.43 11.96 -16.14
N ALA A 205 -21.17 12.32 -16.39
CA ALA A 205 -20.81 13.23 -17.47
C ALA A 205 -21.12 12.63 -18.86
N VAL A 206 -21.05 11.30 -19.01
CA VAL A 206 -21.42 10.60 -20.25
C VAL A 206 -22.93 10.50 -20.42
N GLU A 207 -23.69 10.28 -19.35
CA GLU A 207 -25.16 10.19 -19.41
C GLU A 207 -25.86 11.51 -19.77
N HIS A 208 -25.20 12.65 -19.51
CA HIS A 208 -25.72 13.99 -19.77
C HIS A 208 -25.14 14.68 -21.02
N ALA A 209 -24.26 13.99 -21.77
CA ALA A 209 -23.66 14.47 -23.01
C ALA A 209 -24.44 13.99 -24.24
#